data_AF-A0A650CFS9-F1
#
_entry.id   AF-A0A650CFS9-F1
#
_cell.length_a   1.000
_cell.length_b   1.000
_cell.length_c   1.000
_cell.angle_alpha   90.00
_cell.angle_beta   90.00
_cell.angle_gamma   90.00
#
_symmetry.space_group_name_H-M   'P 1'
#
loop_
_entity.id
_entity.type
_entity.pdbx_description
1 polymer ?
#
loop_
_entity_poly.entity_id
_entity_poly.type
_entity_poly.pdbx_seq_one_letter_code
_entity_poly.pdbx_strand_id
1 'polypeptide(L)'
;MIPIIFDLSLKGFYKWCKKRLEYLGFEPMVTPYRYDYQIMIYAELINGIVVTTDKDFLKFKRAVVLKNDKYEKMYVRMLKEIHRILEA
;
A
#
# COMPACT_ATOMS: atom_id res chain seq x y z
N MET A 1 11.08 -10.38 1.05
CA MET A 1 9.88 -9.74 1.63
C MET A 1 9.36 -8.73 0.61
N ILE A 2 8.04 -8.55 0.49
CA ILE A 2 7.45 -7.63 -0.49
C ILE A 2 7.22 -6.27 0.19
N PRO A 3 7.79 -5.16 -0.32
CA PRO A 3 7.57 -3.84 0.25
C PRO A 3 6.13 -3.37 0.06
N ILE A 4 5.49 -2.91 1.14
CA ILE A 4 4.16 -2.30 1.10
C ILE A 4 4.29 -0.83 1.50
N ILE A 5 4.10 0.06 0.54
CA ILE A 5 4.37 1.49 0.67
C ILE A 5 3.06 2.21 0.91
N PHE A 6 2.86 2.69 2.13
CA PHE A 6 1.69 3.47 2.50
C PHE A 6 1.91 4.93 2.14
N ASP A 7 0.94 5.53 1.47
CA ASP A 7 0.85 6.98 1.35
C ASP A 7 0.79 7.65 2.75
N LEU A 8 1.29 8.88 2.85
CA LEU A 8 1.38 9.64 4.09
C LEU A 8 -0.01 9.83 4.73
N SER A 9 -1.05 9.99 3.92
CA SER A 9 -2.46 10.09 4.36
C SER A 9 -2.92 8.86 5.15
N LEU A 10 -2.31 7.70 4.90
CA LEU A 10 -2.63 6.43 5.55
C LEU A 10 -1.74 6.09 6.75
N LYS A 11 -0.93 7.03 7.26
CA LYS A 11 -0.02 6.78 8.40
C LYS A 11 -0.72 6.17 9.64
N GLY A 12 -1.96 6.56 9.93
CA GLY A 12 -2.76 5.98 11.02
C GLY A 12 -3.12 4.51 10.76
N PHE A 13 -3.57 4.21 9.55
CA PHE A 13 -3.90 2.86 9.13
C PHE A 13 -2.66 1.94 9.05
N TYR A 14 -1.53 2.47 8.55
CA TYR A 14 -0.23 1.80 8.59
C TYR A 14 0.13 1.37 10.01
N LYS A 15 0.08 2.29 10.99
CA LYS A 15 0.38 1.97 12.40
C LYS A 15 -0.50 0.84 12.93
N TRP A 16 -1.78 0.81 12.54
CA TRP A 16 -2.72 -0.20 12.97
C TRP A 16 -2.44 -1.58 12.35
N CYS A 17 -2.07 -1.67 11.07
CA CYS A 17 -1.87 -2.95 10.39
C CYS A 17 -0.40 -3.44 10.33
N LYS A 18 0.58 -2.59 10.63
CA LYS A 18 2.03 -2.86 10.47
C LYS A 18 2.43 -4.27 10.93
N LYS A 19 2.19 -4.59 12.20
CA LYS A 19 2.60 -5.88 12.79
C LYS A 19 1.94 -7.07 12.09
N ARG A 20 0.68 -6.94 11.69
CA ARG A 20 -0.06 -7.99 10.97
C ARG A 20 0.56 -8.27 9.60
N LEU A 21 0.96 -7.21 8.89
CA LEU A 21 1.65 -7.34 7.60
C LEU A 21 3.05 -7.93 7.76
N GLU A 22 3.82 -7.51 8.78
CA GLU A 22 5.13 -8.09 9.09
C GLU A 22 5.01 -9.61 9.36
N TYR A 23 4.00 -10.05 10.12
CA TYR A 23 3.76 -11.48 10.36
C TYR A 23 3.41 -12.27 9.09
N LEU A 24 2.85 -11.61 8.07
CA LEU A 24 2.55 -12.22 6.77
C LEU A 24 3.76 -12.19 5.82
N GLY A 25 4.93 -11.73 6.26
CA GLY A 25 6.16 -11.68 5.45
C GLY A 25 6.28 -10.46 4.53
N PHE A 26 5.45 -9.43 4.75
CA PHE A 26 5.55 -8.14 4.08
C PHE A 26 6.49 -7.19 4.82
N GLU A 27 7.00 -6.21 4.08
CA GLU A 27 7.81 -5.11 4.64
C GLU A 27 7.02 -3.78 4.53
N PRO A 28 6.13 -3.48 5.49
CA PRO A 28 5.32 -2.28 5.46
C PRO A 28 6.14 -1.04 5.86
N MET A 29 6.01 0.03 5.08
CA MET A 29 6.61 1.33 5.36
C MET A 29 5.71 2.48 4.92
N VAL A 30 5.90 3.65 5.52
CA VAL A 30 5.30 4.88 5.00
C VAL A 30 6.26 5.48 3.99
N THR A 31 5.73 5.97 2.87
CA THR A 31 6.54 6.64 1.87
C THR A 31 7.37 7.78 2.48
N PRO A 32 8.67 7.92 2.12
CA PRO A 32 9.46 9.09 2.46
C PRO A 32 9.22 10.27 1.51
N TYR A 33 8.46 10.07 0.43
CA TYR A 33 8.21 11.06 -0.62
C TYR A 33 6.86 11.76 -0.46
N ARG A 34 6.79 13.00 -0.94
CA ARG A 34 5.59 13.84 -0.87
C ARG A 34 4.75 13.82 -2.14
N TYR A 35 5.37 13.60 -3.30
CA TYR A 35 4.69 13.71 -4.59
C TYR A 35 4.39 12.32 -5.17
N ASP A 36 3.20 12.14 -5.72
CA ASP A 36 2.71 10.84 -6.20
C ASP A 36 3.63 10.19 -7.23
N TYR A 37 4.16 10.97 -8.16
CA TYR A 37 5.09 10.45 -9.17
C TYR A 37 6.37 9.90 -8.54
N GLN A 38 6.87 10.50 -7.46
CA GLN A 38 8.05 10.01 -6.73
C GLN A 38 7.73 8.70 -6.01
N ILE A 39 6.54 8.60 -5.42
CA ILE A 39 6.06 7.39 -4.73
C ILE A 39 5.97 6.24 -5.74
N MET A 40 5.39 6.49 -6.91
CA MET A 40 5.27 5.51 -7.99
C MET A 40 6.64 5.04 -8.49
N ILE A 41 7.56 5.96 -8.80
CA ILE A 41 8.93 5.63 -9.24
C ILE A 41 9.65 4.81 -8.18
N TYR A 42 9.59 5.25 -6.92
CA TYR A 42 10.23 4.54 -5.82
C TYR A 42 9.67 3.12 -5.65
N ALA A 43 8.35 2.98 -5.70
CA ALA A 43 7.69 1.69 -5.63
C ALA A 43 8.11 0.75 -6.76
N GLU A 44 8.25 1.26 -7.98
CA GLU A 44 8.72 0.49 -9.12
C GLU A 44 10.16 0.00 -8.94
N LEU A 45 11.07 0.89 -8.51
CA LEU A 45 12.48 0.56 -8.30
C LEU A 45 12.70 -0.56 -7.28
N ILE A 46 11.86 -0.63 -6.25
CA ILE A 46 11.96 -1.67 -5.21
C ILE A 46 10.96 -2.82 -5.39
N ASN A 47 10.25 -2.85 -6.52
CA ASN A 47 9.16 -3.79 -6.79
C ASN A 47 8.09 -3.84 -5.67
N GLY A 48 7.81 -2.69 -5.06
CA GLY A 48 6.84 -2.51 -3.99
C GLY A 48 5.39 -2.41 -4.49
N ILE A 49 4.45 -2.49 -3.55
CA ILE A 49 3.02 -2.25 -3.77
C ILE A 49 2.65 -0.98 -3.01
N VAL A 50 2.04 -0.01 -3.70
CA VAL A 50 1.56 1.23 -3.08
C VAL A 50 0.17 1.02 -2.50
N VAL A 51 -0.07 1.48 -1.28
CA VAL A 51 -1.40 1.53 -0.66
C VAL A 51 -1.75 2.98 -0.41
N THR A 52 -2.86 3.42 -0.98
CA THR A 52 -3.31 4.83 -0.91
C THR A 52 -4.84 4.89 -0.92
N THR A 53 -5.39 6.06 -0.64
CA THR A 53 -6.81 6.38 -0.88
C THR A 53 -7.01 7.32 -2.07
N ASP A 54 -5.91 7.77 -2.68
CA ASP A 54 -5.92 8.64 -3.84
C ASP A 54 -6.13 7.85 -5.14
N LYS A 55 -7.10 8.29 -5.93
CA LYS A 55 -7.47 7.68 -7.21
C LYS A 55 -6.46 7.95 -8.31
N ASP A 56 -5.60 8.95 -8.16
CA ASP A 56 -4.59 9.28 -9.16
C ASP A 56 -3.54 8.16 -9.33
N PHE A 57 -3.45 7.26 -8.36
CA PHE A 57 -2.63 6.06 -8.41
C PHE A 57 -3.26 4.90 -9.18
N LEU A 58 -4.51 5.00 -9.66
CA LEU A 58 -5.14 3.94 -10.49
C LEU A 58 -4.35 3.65 -11.78
N LYS A 59 -3.54 4.61 -12.25
CA LYS A 59 -2.64 4.44 -13.39
C LYS A 59 -1.38 3.60 -13.07
N PHE A 60 -1.12 3.31 -11.79
CA PHE A 60 0.01 2.50 -11.36
C PHE A 60 -0.43 1.04 -11.13
N LYS A 61 0.13 0.10 -11.90
CA LYS A 61 -0.28 -1.32 -11.88
C LYS A 61 -0.17 -1.96 -10.49
N ARG A 62 0.83 -1.56 -9.70
CA ARG A 62 1.09 -2.09 -8.35
C ARG A 62 0.52 -1.18 -7.25
N ALA A 63 -0.61 -0.52 -7.51
CA ALA A 63 -1.33 0.27 -6.52
C ALA A 63 -2.59 -0.45 -6.00
N VAL A 64 -2.82 -0.31 -4.71
CA VAL A 64 -4.04 -0.66 -4.00
C VAL A 64 -4.71 0.63 -3.55
N VAL A 65 -5.72 1.06 -4.30
CA VAL A 65 -6.50 2.27 -4.01
C VAL A 65 -7.70 1.90 -3.14
N LEU A 66 -7.63 2.27 -1.87
CA LEU A 66 -8.65 2.00 -0.86
C LEU A 66 -9.73 3.10 -0.85
N LYS A 67 -10.94 2.73 -0.45
CA LYS A 67 -11.97 3.69 -0.03
C LYS A 67 -11.82 3.92 1.48
N ASN A 68 -11.95 5.18 1.92
CA ASN A 68 -12.00 5.50 3.35
C ASN A 68 -13.17 4.77 4.02
N ASP A 69 -12.86 3.95 5.02
CA ASP A 69 -13.81 3.13 5.78
C ASP A 69 -13.18 2.75 7.13
N LYS A 70 -13.83 1.88 7.90
CA LYS A 70 -13.23 1.26 9.08
C LYS A 70 -11.95 0.48 8.73
N TYR A 71 -10.95 0.54 9.60
CA TYR A 71 -9.63 -0.05 9.35
C TYR A 71 -9.69 -1.56 9.08
N GLU A 72 -10.57 -2.29 9.73
CA GLU A 72 -10.76 -3.73 9.49
C GLU A 72 -11.21 -3.98 8.05
N LYS A 73 -12.14 -3.17 7.54
CA LYS A 73 -12.64 -3.28 6.16
C LYS A 73 -11.57 -2.86 5.16
N MET A 74 -10.84 -1.78 5.46
CA MET A 74 -9.70 -1.34 4.64
C MET A 74 -8.63 -2.43 4.55
N TYR A 75 -8.33 -3.11 5.66
CA TYR A 75 -7.37 -4.20 5.73
C TYR A 75 -7.77 -5.41 4.91
N VAL A 76 -9.02 -5.88 5.06
CA VAL A 76 -9.54 -7.00 4.26
C VAL A 76 -9.49 -6.68 2.76
N ARG A 77 -9.87 -5.46 2.37
CA ARG A 77 -9.79 -5.03 0.96
C ARG A 77 -8.34 -4.97 0.48
N MET A 78 -7.45 -4.37 1.28
CA MET A 78 -6.03 -4.27 0.96
C MET A 78 -5.41 -5.64 0.71
N LEU A 79 -5.64 -6.62 1.58
CA LEU A 79 -5.11 -7.97 1.40
C LEU A 79 -5.65 -8.66 0.15
N LYS A 80 -6.94 -8.49 -0.17
CA LYS A 80 -7.54 -9.05 -1.39
C LYS A 80 -6.89 -8.49 -2.65
N GLU A 81 -6.68 -7.18 -2.70
CA GLU A 81 -6.03 -6.55 -3.86
C GLU A 81 -4.54 -6.89 -3.94
N ILE A 82 -3.82 -6.93 -2.81
CA ILE A 82 -2.43 -7.40 -2.78
C ILE A 82 -2.33 -8.81 -3.36
N HIS A 83 -3.19 -9.73 -2.94
CA HIS A 83 -3.18 -11.10 -3.45
C HIS A 83 -3.41 -11.15 -4.97
N ARG A 84 -4.38 -10.40 -5.49
CA ARG A 84 -4.60 -10.29 -6.95
C ARG A 84 -3.39 -9.75 -7.70
N ILE A 85 -2.71 -8.75 -7.15
CA ILE A 85 -1.49 -8.18 -7.76
C ILE A 85 -0.34 -9.20 -7.78
N LEU A 86 -0.27 -10.09 -6.78
CA LEU A 86 0.80 -11.08 -6.69
C LEU A 86 0.56 -12.32 -7.54
N GLU A 87 -0.70 -12.64 -7.88
CA GLU A 87 -1.04 -13.75 -8.78
C GLU A 87 -1.11 -13.34 -10.26
N ALA A 88 -1.02 -12.05 -10.58
CA ALA A 88 -1.12 -11.48 -11.93
C ALA A 88 0.24 -11.21 -12.58
#